data_AF-A0A430BAK1-F1
#
_entry.id   AF-A0A430BAK1-F1
#
_cell.length_a   1.000
_cell.length_b   1.000
_cell.length_c   1.000
_cell.angle_alpha   90.00
_cell.angle_beta   90.00
_cell.angle_gamma   90.00
#
_symmetry.space_group_name_H-M   'P 1'
#
loop_
_entity.id
_entity.type
_entity.pdbx_description
1 polymer ?
#
loop_
_entity_poly.entity_id
_entity_poly.type
_entity_poly.pdbx_seq_one_letter_code
_entity_poly.pdbx_strand_id
1 'polypeptide(L)'
;MTKRTLVQFFHWYYPDGGRLWNDVGERAEEMAGMGVTDVWLPPAYKGSAGGQSIGYDVYDLFDLGEFDQKGSRATKYGDRTQLENATNSLRSAGLRVIHDVVLNHKIGADEAERVMVRRVNPDNRTEIEDEAFEANAWTRFTFPGRAGEHSKFVWDMRCFTGVDHIEDPDENGVFKLVNEYGDGEWNSEVDQEMGNFDYLMGADVEFRNNAVYEELKYWGRWLSERDCQDFRVWPGIMGNKESHYVTTQRTCHTE
;
A
#
# COMPACT_ATOMS: atom_id res chain seq x y z
N MET A 1 29.93 2.98 16.78
CA MET A 1 28.56 2.76 16.26
C MET A 1 28.28 1.28 16.30
N THR A 2 27.17 0.86 16.89
CA THR A 2 26.69 -0.53 16.83
C THR A 2 26.33 -0.85 15.38
N LYS A 3 26.76 -2.01 14.85
CA LYS A 3 26.40 -2.43 13.50
C LYS A 3 24.89 -2.68 13.44
N ARG A 4 24.25 -2.27 12.34
CA ARG A 4 22.83 -2.51 12.09
C ARG A 4 22.61 -3.93 11.63
N THR A 5 21.61 -4.59 12.21
CA THR A 5 21.14 -5.93 11.81
C THR A 5 19.62 -5.88 11.69
N LEU A 6 19.12 -6.03 10.47
CA LEU A 6 17.71 -6.06 10.14
C LEU A 6 17.20 -7.50 10.06
N VAL A 7 16.00 -7.74 10.56
CA VAL A 7 15.26 -8.99 10.33
C VAL A 7 13.91 -8.69 9.66
N GLN A 8 13.60 -9.42 8.59
CA GLN A 8 12.24 -9.51 8.05
C GLN A 8 11.47 -10.53 8.90
N PHE A 9 10.47 -10.09 9.66
CA PHE A 9 9.78 -10.96 10.64
C PHE A 9 8.53 -11.63 10.07
N PHE A 10 8.55 -11.97 8.78
CA PHE A 10 7.45 -12.66 8.15
C PHE A 10 7.94 -13.43 6.93
N HIS A 11 7.16 -14.43 6.52
CA HIS A 11 7.33 -15.13 5.26
C HIS A 11 5.96 -15.36 4.61
N TRP A 12 5.95 -15.69 3.33
CA TRP A 12 4.72 -15.83 2.54
C TRP A 12 3.69 -16.79 3.18
N TYR A 13 4.18 -17.93 3.68
CA TYR A 13 3.37 -18.98 4.29
C TYR A 13 3.13 -18.81 5.80
N TYR A 14 3.22 -17.58 6.34
CA TYR A 14 2.96 -17.38 7.77
C TYR A 14 1.54 -17.89 8.09
N PRO A 15 1.36 -18.67 9.18
CA PRO A 15 0.07 -19.25 9.50
C PRO A 15 -0.99 -18.17 9.71
N ASP A 16 -2.22 -18.50 9.33
CA ASP A 16 -3.36 -17.63 9.59
C ASP A 16 -3.72 -17.62 11.08
N GLY A 17 -4.66 -16.76 11.46
CA GLY A 17 -5.18 -16.69 12.83
C GLY A 17 -4.65 -15.51 13.65
N GLY A 18 -4.06 -14.49 13.02
CA GLY A 18 -3.78 -13.21 13.70
C GLY A 18 -2.69 -13.30 14.77
N ARG A 19 -1.72 -14.21 14.60
CA ARG A 19 -0.72 -14.52 15.63
C ARG A 19 0.56 -13.71 15.53
N LEU A 20 0.87 -13.17 14.34
CA LEU A 20 2.18 -12.59 14.06
C LEU A 20 2.53 -11.45 15.01
N TRP A 21 1.56 -10.59 15.34
CA TRP A 21 1.79 -9.49 16.28
C TRP A 21 2.18 -9.97 17.68
N ASN A 22 1.52 -11.00 18.21
CA ASN A 22 1.92 -11.57 19.50
C ASN A 22 3.29 -12.25 19.39
N ASP A 23 3.49 -13.04 18.33
CA ASP A 23 4.71 -13.80 18.08
C ASP A 23 5.96 -12.90 17.92
N VAL A 24 5.83 -11.69 17.37
CA VAL A 24 6.94 -10.73 17.27
C VAL A 24 7.18 -9.99 18.58
N GLY A 25 6.11 -9.66 19.31
CA GLY A 25 6.21 -9.04 20.64
C GLY A 25 6.90 -9.96 21.66
N GLU A 26 6.56 -11.25 21.67
CA GLU A 26 7.14 -12.26 22.56
C GLU A 26 8.64 -12.51 22.29
N ARG A 27 9.11 -12.29 21.06
CA ARG A 27 10.51 -12.51 20.66
C ARG A 27 11.39 -11.26 20.72
N ALA A 28 10.84 -10.13 21.18
CA ALA A 28 11.56 -8.85 21.18
C ALA A 28 12.90 -8.90 21.93
N GLU A 29 12.91 -9.39 23.18
CA GLU A 29 14.13 -9.47 23.99
C GLU A 29 15.14 -10.48 23.42
N GLU A 30 14.65 -11.62 22.90
CA GLU A 30 15.48 -12.65 22.27
C GLU A 30 16.22 -12.08 21.05
N MET A 31 15.49 -11.38 20.16
CA MET A 31 16.06 -10.73 18.98
C MET A 31 17.10 -9.67 19.36
N ALA A 32 16.80 -8.82 20.35
CA ALA A 32 17.75 -7.83 20.85
C ALA A 32 19.02 -8.49 21.40
N GLY A 33 18.89 -9.59 22.16
CA GLY A 33 20.02 -10.37 22.68
C GLY A 33 20.90 -11.00 21.60
N MET A 34 20.32 -11.31 20.43
CA MET A 34 21.05 -11.77 19.23
C MET A 34 21.75 -10.64 18.45
N GLY A 35 21.55 -9.38 18.84
CA GLY A 35 22.13 -8.22 18.17
C GLY A 35 21.31 -7.72 16.96
N VAL A 36 20.04 -8.11 16.86
CA VAL A 36 19.07 -7.46 15.96
C VAL A 36 18.86 -6.03 16.45
N THR A 37 18.75 -5.09 15.51
CA THR A 37 18.50 -3.67 15.81
C THR A 37 17.22 -3.15 15.17
N ASP A 38 16.69 -3.87 14.18
CA ASP A 38 15.62 -3.44 13.31
C ASP A 38 14.73 -4.62 12.92
N VAL A 39 13.42 -4.42 12.98
CA VAL A 39 12.42 -5.44 12.65
C VAL A 39 11.49 -4.89 11.58
N TRP A 40 11.51 -5.51 10.41
CA TRP A 40 10.58 -5.23 9.32
C TRP A 40 9.33 -6.10 9.44
N LEU A 41 8.21 -5.43 9.66
CA LEU A 41 6.88 -6.01 9.78
C LEU A 41 6.18 -6.04 8.41
N PRO A 42 5.31 -7.03 8.13
CA PRO A 42 4.53 -7.05 6.90
C PRO A 42 3.52 -5.88 6.85
N PRO A 43 2.89 -5.63 5.69
CA PRO A 43 1.84 -4.62 5.59
C PRO A 43 0.75 -4.87 6.64
N ALA A 44 0.49 -3.84 7.46
CA ALA A 44 -0.37 -3.97 8.65
C ALA A 44 -1.82 -3.54 8.41
N TYR A 45 -2.12 -3.03 7.23
CA TYR A 45 -3.43 -2.51 6.83
C TYR A 45 -4.28 -3.56 6.10
N LYS A 46 -5.59 -3.32 6.01
CA LYS A 46 -6.57 -4.23 5.41
C LYS A 46 -6.32 -4.39 3.90
N GLY A 47 -6.12 -5.63 3.47
CA GLY A 47 -6.12 -6.01 2.06
C GLY A 47 -7.50 -6.45 1.54
N SER A 48 -7.61 -6.59 0.22
CA SER A 48 -8.83 -6.98 -0.48
C SER A 48 -9.37 -8.35 -0.06
N ALA A 49 -8.49 -9.29 0.26
CA ALA A 49 -8.82 -10.62 0.77
C ALA A 49 -9.06 -10.65 2.30
N GLY A 50 -9.17 -9.48 2.95
CA GLY A 50 -9.44 -9.36 4.38
C GLY A 50 -8.40 -10.08 5.24
N GLY A 51 -8.86 -10.91 6.18
CA GLY A 51 -8.02 -11.66 7.11
C GLY A 51 -7.18 -12.77 6.47
N GLN A 52 -7.29 -13.00 5.16
CA GLN A 52 -6.47 -13.95 4.40
C GLN A 52 -5.41 -13.25 3.53
N SER A 53 -5.46 -11.93 3.44
CA SER A 53 -4.52 -11.11 2.66
C SER A 53 -3.09 -11.21 3.21
N ILE A 54 -2.11 -11.31 2.31
CA ILE A 54 -0.67 -11.18 2.64
C ILE A 54 -0.27 -9.68 2.78
N GLY A 55 -1.18 -8.76 2.46
CA GLY A 55 -1.05 -7.33 2.70
C GLY A 55 -0.66 -6.49 1.48
N TYR A 56 -0.25 -7.12 0.39
CA TYR A 56 0.13 -6.41 -0.84
C TYR A 56 -1.08 -6.06 -1.73
N ASP A 57 -2.21 -6.73 -1.57
CA ASP A 57 -3.49 -6.40 -2.22
C ASP A 57 -4.23 -5.28 -1.47
N VAL A 58 -3.61 -4.11 -1.37
CA VAL A 58 -4.02 -3.02 -0.47
C VAL A 58 -5.44 -2.55 -0.75
N TYR A 59 -6.33 -2.68 0.25
CA TYR A 59 -7.67 -2.12 0.19
C TYR A 59 -7.74 -0.79 0.94
N ASP A 60 -7.48 -0.76 2.25
CA ASP A 60 -7.67 0.43 3.09
C ASP A 60 -6.47 0.67 4.02
N LEU A 61 -5.66 1.68 3.69
CA LEU A 61 -4.44 2.05 4.39
C LEU A 61 -4.66 2.48 5.86
N PHE A 62 -5.86 2.96 6.19
CA PHE A 62 -6.20 3.43 7.55
C PHE A 62 -6.79 2.33 8.44
N ASP A 63 -7.11 1.16 7.88
CA ASP A 63 -7.65 0.03 8.64
C ASP A 63 -6.53 -0.93 9.04
N LEU A 64 -5.92 -0.70 10.20
CA LEU A 64 -4.87 -1.56 10.77
C LEU A 64 -5.42 -2.85 11.42
N GLY A 65 -6.53 -3.38 10.90
CA GLY A 65 -7.27 -4.47 11.52
C GLY A 65 -8.21 -3.98 12.63
N GLU A 66 -8.76 -2.78 12.48
CA GLU A 66 -9.62 -2.11 13.47
C GLU A 66 -11.10 -2.20 13.12
N PHE A 67 -11.42 -2.26 11.82
CA PHE A 67 -12.79 -2.14 11.29
C PHE A 67 -13.25 -3.43 10.60
N ASP A 68 -14.56 -3.70 10.66
CA ASP A 68 -15.19 -4.81 9.95
C ASP A 68 -15.28 -4.50 8.45
N GLN A 69 -14.24 -4.89 7.71
CA GLN A 69 -14.11 -4.67 6.27
C GLN A 69 -13.57 -5.92 5.58
N LYS A 70 -14.03 -6.18 4.35
CA LYS A 70 -13.61 -7.34 3.53
C LYS A 70 -13.74 -8.68 4.28
N GLY A 71 -14.82 -8.85 5.04
CA GLY A 71 -15.16 -10.09 5.73
C GLY A 71 -14.39 -10.36 7.03
N SER A 72 -13.61 -9.41 7.53
CA SER A 72 -12.84 -9.57 8.78
C SER A 72 -12.54 -8.25 9.47
N ARG A 73 -12.52 -8.25 10.80
CA ARG A 73 -11.97 -7.13 11.57
C ARG A 73 -10.45 -7.10 11.51
N ALA A 74 -9.81 -8.14 12.05
CA ALA A 74 -8.36 -8.30 12.05
C ALA A 74 -7.80 -8.48 10.63
N THR A 75 -6.53 -8.10 10.44
CA THR A 75 -5.75 -8.54 9.28
C THR A 75 -5.32 -10.00 9.47
N LYS A 76 -4.63 -10.57 8.47
CA LYS A 76 -3.98 -11.88 8.62
C LYS A 76 -3.07 -11.97 9.86
N TYR A 77 -2.44 -10.87 10.21
CA TYR A 77 -1.38 -10.80 11.21
C TYR A 77 -1.89 -10.49 12.62
N GLY A 78 -3.09 -9.93 12.72
CA GLY A 78 -3.78 -9.61 13.98
C GLY A 78 -4.58 -8.31 13.88
N ASP A 79 -5.13 -7.89 15.01
CA ASP A 79 -5.84 -6.61 15.14
C ASP A 79 -4.90 -5.45 15.51
N ARG A 80 -5.44 -4.23 15.49
CA ARG A 80 -4.70 -3.00 15.80
C ARG A 80 -4.10 -3.01 17.20
N THR A 81 -4.82 -3.50 18.20
CA THR A 81 -4.35 -3.55 19.59
C THR A 81 -3.13 -4.46 19.71
N GLN A 82 -3.18 -5.62 19.06
CA GLN A 82 -2.06 -6.56 19.02
C GLN A 82 -0.84 -5.94 18.34
N LEU A 83 -1.01 -5.23 17.23
CA LEU A 83 0.06 -4.49 16.57
C LEU A 83 0.69 -3.43 17.49
N GLU A 84 -0.13 -2.61 18.16
CA GLU A 84 0.37 -1.59 19.09
C GLU A 84 1.13 -2.22 20.26
N ASN A 85 0.65 -3.33 20.83
CA ASN A 85 1.37 -4.07 21.87
C ASN A 85 2.70 -4.64 21.37
N ALA A 86 2.70 -5.24 20.17
CA ALA A 86 3.88 -5.82 19.55
C ALA A 86 4.99 -4.78 19.33
N THR A 87 4.62 -3.64 18.74
CA THR A 87 5.57 -2.54 18.49
C THR A 87 6.09 -1.93 19.80
N ASN A 88 5.25 -1.82 20.83
CA ASN A 88 5.67 -1.42 22.18
C ASN A 88 6.73 -2.37 22.77
N SER A 89 6.53 -3.69 22.65
CA SER A 89 7.50 -4.68 23.13
C SER A 89 8.83 -4.57 22.38
N LEU A 90 8.80 -4.42 21.05
CA LEU A 90 9.99 -4.21 20.23
C LEU A 90 10.79 -2.99 20.69
N ARG A 91 10.12 -1.83 20.85
CA ARG A 91 10.77 -0.60 21.31
C ARG A 91 11.32 -0.72 22.72
N SER A 92 10.60 -1.37 23.62
CA SER A 92 11.04 -1.61 25.01
C SER A 92 12.30 -2.46 25.07
N ALA A 93 12.49 -3.36 24.10
CA ALA A 93 13.71 -4.14 23.91
C ALA A 93 14.83 -3.38 23.14
N GLY A 94 14.61 -2.11 22.78
CA GLY A 94 15.56 -1.29 22.04
C GLY A 94 15.60 -1.55 20.53
N LEU A 95 14.60 -2.25 19.97
CA LEU A 95 14.48 -2.54 18.54
C LEU A 95 13.69 -1.44 17.82
N ARG A 96 14.14 -1.06 16.62
CA ARG A 96 13.34 -0.20 15.73
C ARG A 96 12.32 -1.00 14.94
N VAL A 97 11.16 -0.42 14.74
CA VAL A 97 10.07 -0.98 13.92
C VAL A 97 10.09 -0.33 12.55
N ILE A 98 10.09 -1.18 11.52
CA ILE A 98 10.00 -0.79 10.11
C ILE A 98 8.68 -1.31 9.54
N HIS A 99 7.81 -0.41 9.09
CA HIS A 99 6.54 -0.77 8.46
C HIS A 99 6.69 -0.92 6.95
N ASP A 100 6.06 -1.95 6.37
CA ASP A 100 5.95 -2.11 4.92
C ASP A 100 4.88 -1.16 4.34
N VAL A 101 5.27 -0.44 3.28
CA VAL A 101 4.48 0.63 2.65
C VAL A 101 4.25 0.29 1.19
N VAL A 102 3.00 0.02 0.84
CA VAL A 102 2.54 -0.34 -0.49
C VAL A 102 1.55 0.73 -0.93
N LEU A 103 2.01 1.65 -1.80
CA LEU A 103 1.22 2.80 -2.29
C LEU A 103 0.99 2.78 -3.80
N ASN A 104 1.58 1.82 -4.51
CA ASN A 104 1.51 1.75 -5.98
C ASN A 104 0.08 1.61 -6.47
N HIS A 105 -0.72 0.77 -5.82
CA HIS A 105 -2.03 0.38 -6.31
C HIS A 105 -2.99 0.15 -5.16
N LYS A 106 -4.27 0.05 -5.51
CA LYS A 106 -5.34 -0.37 -4.62
C LYS A 106 -6.13 -1.51 -5.27
N ILE A 107 -6.56 -2.47 -4.47
CA ILE A 107 -7.29 -3.67 -4.93
C ILE A 107 -8.56 -3.85 -4.10
N GLY A 108 -9.62 -4.33 -4.77
CA GLY A 108 -10.90 -4.65 -4.14
C GLY A 108 -11.72 -3.40 -3.85
N ALA A 109 -11.91 -2.53 -4.85
CA ALA A 109 -12.83 -1.40 -4.73
C ALA A 109 -14.23 -1.85 -4.32
N ASP A 110 -15.02 -0.92 -3.79
CA ASP A 110 -16.36 -1.20 -3.29
C ASP A 110 -17.42 -1.08 -4.40
N GLU A 111 -17.15 -0.25 -5.41
CA GLU A 111 -18.04 -0.04 -6.54
C GLU A 111 -17.25 0.14 -7.84
N ALA A 112 -17.88 -0.25 -8.96
CA ALA A 112 -17.41 0.07 -10.29
C ALA A 112 -17.87 1.47 -10.73
N GLU A 113 -17.06 2.14 -11.54
CA GLU A 113 -17.38 3.43 -12.16
C GLU A 113 -17.35 3.31 -13.68
N ARG A 114 -18.24 4.05 -14.35
CA ARG A 114 -18.17 4.21 -15.80
C ARG A 114 -17.00 5.13 -16.13
N VAL A 115 -16.04 4.63 -16.89
CA VAL A 115 -14.78 5.30 -17.22
C VAL A 115 -14.51 5.27 -18.72
N MET A 116 -13.70 6.21 -19.18
CA MET A 116 -13.08 6.14 -20.51
C MET A 116 -11.70 5.51 -20.36
N VAL A 117 -11.39 4.51 -21.18
CA VAL A 117 -10.11 3.80 -21.17
C VAL A 117 -9.52 3.66 -22.57
N ARG A 118 -8.21 3.46 -22.63
CA ARG A 118 -7.46 3.05 -23.82
C ARG A 118 -6.76 1.73 -23.52
N ARG A 119 -6.73 0.79 -24.47
CA ARG A 119 -5.89 -0.41 -24.32
C ARG A 119 -4.43 -0.02 -24.45
N VAL A 120 -3.59 -0.76 -23.73
CA VAL A 120 -2.15 -0.58 -23.72
C VAL A 120 -1.48 -1.93 -23.97
N ASN A 121 -0.42 -1.93 -24.78
CA ASN A 121 0.34 -3.14 -25.03
C ASN A 121 1.04 -3.61 -23.73
N PRO A 122 0.75 -4.83 -23.23
CA PRO A 122 1.35 -5.36 -22.01
C PRO A 122 2.80 -5.79 -22.16
N ASP A 123 3.41 -5.68 -23.35
CA ASP A 123 4.85 -5.87 -23.57
C ASP A 123 5.58 -4.53 -23.80
N ASN A 124 4.83 -3.46 -24.07
CA ASN A 124 5.37 -2.09 -24.22
C ASN A 124 4.32 -1.04 -23.83
N ARG A 125 4.36 -0.53 -22.60
CA ARG A 125 3.32 0.38 -22.07
C ARG A 125 3.30 1.76 -22.73
N THR A 126 4.32 2.10 -23.51
CA THR A 126 4.32 3.33 -24.32
C THR A 126 3.42 3.24 -25.55
N GLU A 127 3.01 2.02 -25.94
CA GLU A 127 2.06 1.80 -27.03
C GLU A 127 0.64 1.79 -26.47
N ILE A 128 0.03 2.96 -26.48
CA ILE A 128 -1.34 3.22 -26.04
C ILE A 128 -2.21 3.37 -27.30
N GLU A 129 -3.37 2.70 -27.34
CA GLU A 129 -4.33 2.90 -28.44
C GLU A 129 -4.85 4.34 -28.46
N ASP A 130 -4.95 4.94 -29.65
CA ASP A 130 -5.41 6.33 -29.81
C ASP A 130 -6.87 6.52 -29.38
N GLU A 131 -7.71 5.54 -29.71
CA GLU A 131 -9.16 5.57 -29.49
C GLU A 131 -9.49 5.15 -28.05
N ALA A 132 -10.14 6.06 -27.33
CA ALA A 132 -10.71 5.76 -26.03
C ALA A 132 -12.12 5.20 -26.20
N PHE A 133 -12.51 4.26 -25.33
CA PHE A 133 -13.85 3.69 -25.28
C PHE A 133 -14.35 3.65 -23.83
N GLU A 134 -15.68 3.55 -23.68
CA GLU A 134 -16.29 3.42 -22.36
C GLU A 134 -16.20 1.98 -21.85
N ALA A 135 -15.91 1.83 -20.57
CA ALA A 135 -16.01 0.59 -19.83
C ALA A 135 -16.37 0.87 -18.36
N ASN A 136 -16.60 -0.17 -17.57
CA ASN A 136 -16.72 -0.08 -16.12
C ASN A 136 -15.40 -0.56 -15.49
N ALA A 137 -14.91 0.15 -14.48
CA ALA A 137 -13.70 -0.22 -13.75
C ALA A 137 -13.92 -0.10 -12.24
N TRP A 138 -13.32 -1.03 -11.48
CA TRP A 138 -13.41 -1.08 -10.02
C TRP A 138 -12.46 -0.07 -9.37
N THR A 139 -12.84 1.22 -9.41
CA THR A 139 -12.01 2.34 -8.94
C THR A 139 -12.60 3.09 -7.75
N ARG A 140 -13.82 2.79 -7.29
CA ARG A 140 -14.45 3.54 -6.20
C ARG A 140 -14.27 2.86 -4.84
N PHE A 141 -13.44 3.46 -3.97
CA PHE A 141 -13.19 2.97 -2.61
C PHE A 141 -13.85 3.89 -1.59
N THR A 142 -14.88 3.38 -0.91
CA THR A 142 -15.73 4.16 0.01
C THR A 142 -15.51 3.81 1.48
N PHE A 143 -14.87 2.67 1.76
CA PHE A 143 -14.50 2.21 3.12
C PHE A 143 -15.68 2.21 4.10
N PRO A 144 -16.78 1.51 3.78
CA PRO A 144 -18.03 1.62 4.52
C PRO A 144 -17.89 1.17 5.99
N GLY A 145 -17.03 0.19 6.28
CA GLY A 145 -16.81 -0.27 7.67
C GLY A 145 -16.00 0.70 8.51
N ARG A 146 -15.11 1.50 7.89
CA ARG A 146 -14.37 2.57 8.58
C ARG A 146 -15.20 3.86 8.71
N ALA A 147 -16.17 4.07 7.82
CA ALA A 147 -17.16 5.16 7.90
C ALA A 147 -16.54 6.57 8.08
N GLY A 148 -15.38 6.82 7.46
CA GLY A 148 -14.70 8.12 7.51
C GLY A 148 -13.86 8.38 8.76
N GLU A 149 -13.69 7.38 9.64
CA GLU A 149 -12.75 7.45 10.75
C GLU A 149 -11.31 7.55 10.21
N HIS A 150 -10.46 8.33 10.88
CA HIS A 150 -9.09 8.72 10.49
C HIS A 150 -8.96 9.58 9.22
N SER A 151 -9.69 9.25 8.15
CA SER A 151 -9.75 10.00 6.90
C SER A 151 -11.13 9.87 6.23
N LYS A 152 -11.63 10.97 5.67
CA LYS A 152 -12.89 10.99 4.89
C LYS A 152 -12.65 10.90 3.39
N PHE A 153 -11.40 10.69 2.96
CA PHE A 153 -11.05 10.62 1.55
C PHE A 153 -11.66 9.37 0.90
N VAL A 154 -12.39 9.59 -0.19
CA VAL A 154 -12.97 8.54 -1.04
C VAL A 154 -12.16 8.53 -2.32
N TRP A 155 -11.69 7.34 -2.72
CA TRP A 155 -10.96 7.19 -3.97
C TRP A 155 -11.96 6.93 -5.08
N ASP A 156 -11.76 7.60 -6.21
CA ASP A 156 -12.51 7.40 -7.46
C ASP A 156 -11.53 7.31 -8.63
N MET A 157 -12.06 7.15 -9.85
CA MET A 157 -11.27 6.98 -11.07
C MET A 157 -10.19 8.07 -11.30
N ARG A 158 -10.35 9.28 -10.74
CA ARG A 158 -9.35 10.37 -10.87
C ARG A 158 -8.12 10.16 -10.00
N CYS A 159 -8.19 9.19 -9.10
CA CYS A 159 -7.09 8.82 -8.22
C CYS A 159 -6.19 7.74 -8.85
N PHE A 160 -6.48 7.30 -10.07
CA PHE A 160 -5.79 6.18 -10.71
C PHE A 160 -5.39 6.48 -12.16
N THR A 161 -4.28 5.89 -12.59
CA THR A 161 -3.70 5.99 -13.95
C THR A 161 -4.22 4.88 -14.87
N GLY A 162 -4.52 3.70 -14.32
CA GLY A 162 -4.89 2.52 -15.09
C GLY A 162 -5.40 1.35 -14.25
N VAL A 163 -5.93 0.34 -14.94
CA VAL A 163 -6.49 -0.91 -14.37
C VAL A 163 -6.12 -2.11 -15.24
N ASP A 164 -6.20 -3.32 -14.69
CA ASP A 164 -5.92 -4.60 -15.40
C ASP A 164 -7.18 -5.33 -15.85
N HIS A 165 -8.33 -4.89 -15.37
CA HIS A 165 -9.62 -5.49 -15.65
C HIS A 165 -10.67 -4.42 -15.88
N ILE A 166 -11.49 -4.63 -16.90
CA ILE A 166 -12.67 -3.82 -17.20
C ILE A 166 -13.89 -4.71 -17.39
N GLU A 167 -15.06 -4.15 -17.13
CA GLU A 167 -16.36 -4.77 -17.40
C GLU A 167 -17.13 -3.93 -18.43
N ASP A 168 -17.99 -4.58 -19.23
CA ASP A 168 -18.74 -3.95 -20.32
C ASP A 168 -17.89 -3.11 -21.30
N PRO A 169 -16.96 -3.73 -22.06
CA PRO A 169 -16.78 -5.18 -22.22
C PRO A 169 -15.94 -5.83 -21.09
N ASP A 170 -16.18 -7.12 -20.83
CA ASP A 170 -15.39 -7.93 -19.89
C ASP A 170 -14.06 -8.35 -20.53
N GLU A 171 -12.96 -7.74 -20.08
CA GLU A 171 -11.62 -7.93 -20.65
C GLU A 171 -10.53 -7.80 -19.58
N ASN A 172 -9.52 -8.67 -19.66
CA ASN A 172 -8.28 -8.53 -18.91
C ASN A 172 -7.17 -8.00 -19.83
N GLY A 173 -6.35 -7.08 -19.33
CA GLY A 173 -5.31 -6.43 -20.13
C GLY A 173 -4.58 -5.38 -19.31
N VAL A 174 -4.02 -4.38 -19.97
CA VAL A 174 -3.59 -3.14 -19.33
C VAL A 174 -4.39 -2.02 -19.95
N PHE A 175 -5.15 -1.31 -19.14
CA PHE A 175 -6.03 -0.24 -19.58
C PHE A 175 -5.61 1.06 -18.92
N LYS A 176 -5.36 2.07 -19.75
CA LYS A 176 -5.08 3.41 -19.26
C LYS A 176 -6.37 4.17 -19.07
N LEU A 177 -6.59 4.71 -17.87
CA LEU A 177 -7.73 5.58 -17.58
C LEU A 177 -7.52 6.94 -18.24
N VAL A 178 -8.56 7.43 -18.92
CA VAL A 178 -8.58 8.80 -19.44
C VAL A 178 -9.07 9.71 -18.33
N ASN A 179 -8.15 10.43 -17.70
CA ASN A 179 -8.42 11.42 -16.68
C ASN A 179 -7.73 12.76 -17.03
N GLU A 180 -7.83 13.76 -16.16
CA GLU A 180 -7.25 15.10 -16.37
C GLU A 180 -5.73 15.19 -16.10
N TYR A 181 -5.10 14.10 -15.66
CA TYR A 181 -3.71 14.06 -15.25
C TYR A 181 -2.84 13.38 -16.32
N GLY A 182 -1.65 13.93 -16.54
CA GLY A 182 -0.65 13.26 -17.36
C GLY A 182 -0.81 13.33 -18.87
N ASP A 183 -1.72 14.16 -19.39
CA ASP A 183 -1.95 14.37 -20.82
C ASP A 183 -2.19 13.08 -21.63
N GLY A 184 -2.75 12.05 -20.97
CA GLY A 184 -2.98 10.74 -21.60
C GLY A 184 -1.77 9.80 -21.59
N GLU A 185 -0.68 10.16 -20.90
CA GLU A 185 0.56 9.39 -20.74
C GLU A 185 0.74 8.82 -19.32
N TRP A 186 1.55 7.77 -19.19
CA TRP A 186 1.96 7.20 -17.89
C TRP A 186 2.85 8.16 -17.10
N ASN A 187 3.03 7.90 -15.82
CA ASN A 187 4.06 8.61 -15.06
C ASN A 187 5.44 8.33 -15.68
N SER A 188 6.26 9.36 -15.84
CA SER A 188 7.59 9.24 -16.45
C SER A 188 8.70 9.00 -15.43
N GLU A 189 8.42 9.19 -14.14
CA GLU A 189 9.40 8.97 -13.06
C GLU A 189 9.36 7.52 -12.55
N VAL A 190 9.44 6.56 -13.47
CA VAL A 190 9.36 5.10 -13.23
C VAL A 190 10.44 4.35 -14.02
N ASP A 191 10.61 3.05 -13.73
CA ASP A 191 11.50 2.20 -14.52
C ASP A 191 11.06 2.13 -16.00
N GLN A 192 12.03 1.90 -16.89
CA GLN A 192 11.83 1.84 -18.34
C GLN A 192 11.63 0.40 -18.84
N GLU A 193 11.66 -0.60 -17.96
CA GLU A 193 11.24 -1.96 -18.27
C GLU A 193 9.86 -1.93 -18.94
N MET A 194 9.71 -2.72 -20.01
CA MET A 194 8.50 -2.75 -20.84
C MET A 194 8.09 -1.37 -21.39
N GLY A 195 9.07 -0.50 -21.66
CA GLY A 195 8.87 0.88 -22.12
C GLY A 195 8.55 1.85 -20.98
N ASN A 196 7.58 1.51 -20.11
CA ASN A 196 7.21 2.28 -18.93
C ASN A 196 6.58 1.35 -17.88
N PHE A 197 7.17 1.28 -16.68
CA PHE A 197 6.74 0.35 -15.62
C PHE A 197 5.88 1.01 -14.53
N ASP A 198 5.12 2.06 -14.86
CA ASP A 198 4.15 2.69 -13.95
C ASP A 198 3.07 1.68 -13.54
N TYR A 199 2.40 1.09 -14.53
CA TYR A 199 1.35 0.11 -14.28
C TYR A 199 1.91 -1.26 -13.88
N LEU A 200 1.50 -1.75 -12.70
CA LEU A 200 1.86 -3.08 -12.21
C LEU A 200 0.66 -4.02 -12.03
N MET A 201 -0.35 -3.65 -11.23
CA MET A 201 -1.54 -4.46 -10.98
C MET A 201 -2.66 -3.64 -10.29
N GLY A 202 -3.90 -4.13 -10.35
CA GLY A 202 -5.04 -3.50 -9.70
C GLY A 202 -5.35 -2.10 -10.25
N ALA A 203 -5.87 -1.22 -9.39
CA ALA A 203 -6.04 0.19 -9.71
C ALA A 203 -4.76 0.96 -9.35
N ASP A 204 -4.02 1.36 -10.38
CA ASP A 204 -2.69 1.97 -10.27
C ASP A 204 -2.78 3.46 -9.92
N VAL A 205 -2.02 3.94 -8.93
CA VAL A 205 -2.26 5.23 -8.26
C VAL A 205 -1.74 6.43 -9.07
N GLU A 206 -2.58 7.45 -9.25
CA GLU A 206 -2.24 8.71 -9.92
C GLU A 206 -1.52 9.67 -8.96
N PHE A 207 -0.20 9.53 -8.87
CA PHE A 207 0.63 10.39 -8.01
C PHE A 207 0.71 11.86 -8.46
N ARG A 208 0.31 12.20 -9.70
CA ARG A 208 0.27 13.59 -10.17
C ARG A 208 -0.98 14.33 -9.66
N ASN A 209 -1.99 13.60 -9.21
CA ASN A 209 -3.16 14.18 -8.57
C ASN A 209 -2.79 14.68 -7.17
N ASN A 210 -2.81 16.01 -6.97
CA ASN A 210 -2.41 16.61 -5.70
C ASN A 210 -3.29 16.16 -4.51
N ALA A 211 -4.57 15.81 -4.74
CA ALA A 211 -5.44 15.32 -3.68
C ALA A 211 -4.99 13.94 -3.19
N VAL A 212 -4.60 13.04 -4.10
CA VAL A 212 -4.00 11.73 -3.79
C VAL A 212 -2.67 11.92 -3.06
N TYR A 213 -1.81 12.79 -3.59
CA TYR A 213 -0.49 13.04 -3.03
C TYR A 213 -0.56 13.55 -1.58
N GLU A 214 -1.45 14.51 -1.30
CA GLU A 214 -1.63 15.03 0.06
C GLU A 214 -2.32 14.02 0.99
N GLU A 215 -3.23 13.18 0.48
CA GLU A 215 -3.83 12.08 1.27
C GLU A 215 -2.79 11.04 1.68
N LEU A 216 -1.91 10.62 0.76
CA LEU A 216 -0.84 9.66 1.06
C LEU A 216 0.19 10.23 2.04
N LYS A 217 0.51 11.53 1.93
CA LYS A 217 1.33 12.21 2.94
C LYS A 217 0.64 12.27 4.30
N TYR A 218 -0.65 12.57 4.32
CA TYR A 218 -1.44 12.59 5.55
C TYR A 218 -1.44 11.21 6.21
N TRP A 219 -1.69 10.14 5.45
CA TRP A 219 -1.57 8.77 5.91
C TRP A 219 -0.17 8.46 6.45
N GLY A 220 0.90 8.86 5.73
CA GLY A 220 2.27 8.63 6.16
C GLY A 220 2.59 9.28 7.51
N ARG A 221 2.12 10.52 7.73
CA ARG A 221 2.23 11.19 9.04
C ARG A 221 1.42 10.47 10.11
N TRP A 222 0.16 10.16 9.80
CA TRP A 222 -0.75 9.44 10.70
C TRP A 222 -0.15 8.10 11.16
N LEU A 223 0.45 7.32 10.25
CA LEU A 223 1.11 6.07 10.60
C LEU A 223 2.39 6.32 11.41
N SER A 224 3.18 7.34 11.07
CA SER A 224 4.43 7.67 11.79
C SER A 224 4.20 8.06 13.25
N GLU A 225 3.08 8.70 13.56
CA GLU A 225 2.68 9.06 14.92
C GLU A 225 2.32 7.84 15.80
N ARG A 226 2.13 6.67 15.18
CA ARG A 226 1.77 5.40 15.85
C ARG A 226 2.99 4.50 16.05
N ASP A 227 4.08 5.14 16.47
CA ASP A 227 5.32 4.52 16.94
C ASP A 227 6.15 3.75 15.90
N CYS A 228 6.07 4.17 14.64
CA CYS A 228 6.96 3.74 13.56
C CYS A 228 8.29 4.52 13.62
N GLN A 229 9.44 3.86 13.39
CA GLN A 229 10.74 4.54 13.29
C GLN A 229 11.28 4.62 11.86
N ASP A 230 10.83 3.75 10.96
CA ASP A 230 11.28 3.72 9.57
C ASP A 230 10.26 3.03 8.65
N PHE A 231 10.40 3.21 7.35
CA PHE A 231 9.53 2.57 6.35
C PHE A 231 10.35 1.73 5.37
N ARG A 232 9.79 0.57 4.98
CA ARG A 232 10.22 -0.15 3.80
C ARG A 232 9.18 0.14 2.72
N VAL A 233 9.61 0.71 1.60
CA VAL A 233 8.70 1.03 0.47
C VAL A 233 8.73 -0.12 -0.54
N TRP A 234 7.56 -0.57 -0.98
CA TRP A 234 7.43 -1.63 -1.97
C TRP A 234 7.83 -1.16 -3.39
N PRO A 235 8.49 -2.01 -4.20
CA PRO A 235 9.22 -1.57 -5.39
C PRO A 235 8.40 -1.00 -6.54
N GLY A 236 7.08 -1.22 -6.62
CA GLY A 236 6.26 -0.67 -7.71
C GLY A 236 6.35 0.86 -7.84
N ILE A 237 6.73 1.56 -6.76
CA ILE A 237 6.86 3.02 -6.71
C ILE A 237 8.20 3.52 -7.30
N MET A 238 9.15 2.64 -7.64
CA MET A 238 10.55 3.02 -7.80
C MET A 238 10.93 3.34 -9.25
N GLY A 239 10.82 4.61 -9.64
CA GLY A 239 11.66 5.18 -10.69
C GLY A 239 12.98 5.72 -10.16
N ASN A 240 13.87 6.10 -11.09
CA ASN A 240 15.27 6.53 -10.87
C ASN A 240 15.48 7.75 -9.93
N LYS A 241 14.42 8.34 -9.35
CA LYS A 241 14.50 9.41 -8.35
C LYS A 241 14.02 8.93 -6.98
N GLU A 242 14.71 7.94 -6.42
CA GLU A 242 14.66 7.67 -4.98
C GLU A 242 15.11 8.92 -4.21
N SER A 243 14.18 9.65 -3.56
CA SER A 243 14.43 10.46 -2.34
C SER A 243 13.32 11.47 -1.99
N HIS A 244 12.40 11.80 -2.91
CA HIS A 244 11.45 12.90 -2.69
C HIS A 244 10.04 12.50 -2.25
N TYR A 245 9.62 11.25 -2.49
CA TYR A 245 8.23 10.84 -2.22
C TYR A 245 7.96 10.50 -0.74
N VAL A 246 8.98 10.07 0.01
CA VAL A 246 8.93 9.93 1.48
C VAL A 246 10.24 10.43 2.06
N THR A 247 10.46 11.74 2.06
CA THR A 247 11.47 12.34 2.94
C THR A 247 10.88 12.52 4.33
N THR A 248 10.57 11.40 4.98
CA THR A 248 10.46 11.35 6.44
C THR A 248 11.52 10.40 6.97
N GLN A 249 12.78 10.68 6.67
CA GLN A 249 13.82 10.57 7.70
C GLN A 249 13.55 11.63 8.78
N ARG A 250 12.38 11.58 9.42
CA ARG A 250 12.31 11.97 10.81
C ARG A 250 12.57 10.68 11.55
N THR A 251 13.83 10.46 11.92
CA THR A 251 14.11 9.73 13.15
C THR A 251 13.14 10.28 14.20
N CYS A 252 12.20 9.47 14.66
CA CYS A 252 11.34 9.76 15.80
C CYS A 252 12.23 9.94 17.04
N HIS A 253 12.87 11.11 17.15
CA HIS A 253 13.55 11.56 18.34
C HIS A 253 12.51 12.32 19.15
N THR A 254 12.01 11.67 20.19
CA THR A 254 11.46 12.34 21.36
C THR A 254 12.62 13.07 22.04
N GLU A 255 12.52 14.39 22.18
CA GLU A 255 13.28 15.14 23.19
C GLU A 255 12.95 14.64 24.60
#